data_AF-W2SR14-F1
#
_entry.id   AF-W2SR14-F1
#
_cell.length_a   1.000
_cell.length_b   1.000
_cell.length_c   1.000
_cell.angle_alpha   90.00
_cell.angle_beta   90.00
_cell.angle_gamma   90.00
#
_symmetry.space_group_name_H-M   'P 1'
#
loop_
_entity.id
_entity.type
_entity.pdbx_description
1 polymer ?
#
loop_
_entity_poly.entity_id
_entity_poly.type
_entity_poly.pdbx_seq_one_letter_code
_entity_poly.pdbx_strand_id
1 'polypeptide(L)'
;DYAGGFCCECRTGYYGNGKECLKKGDPQRISGSFEGVINGMSIPRTDLHTFITATDGNAYTAVSKIPSDLGSPFLLLNPIGSIMGWLFADVQSSTAYNGFQLTGGLFNRTVTLHIGDRYQ
;
A
#
# COMPACT_ATOMS: atom_id res chain seq x y z
N ASP A 1 28.72 3.70 -12.38
CA ASP A 1 28.47 4.98 -13.04
C ASP A 1 28.38 4.83 -14.54
N TYR A 2 27.51 5.64 -15.14
CA TYR A 2 27.22 5.71 -16.56
C TYR A 2 27.49 7.15 -17.05
N ALA A 3 27.60 7.33 -18.37
CA ALA A 3 27.89 8.63 -18.96
C ALA A 3 26.88 9.74 -18.58
N GLY A 4 25.63 9.37 -18.29
CA GLY A 4 24.57 10.30 -17.88
C GLY A 4 24.33 10.41 -16.36
N GLY A 5 25.12 9.72 -15.52
CA GLY A 5 24.93 9.70 -14.06
C GLY A 5 25.14 8.33 -13.44
N PHE A 6 24.59 8.10 -12.24
CA PHE A 6 24.71 6.84 -11.52
C PHE A 6 23.35 6.25 -11.19
N CYS A 7 23.32 4.94 -11.00
CA CYS A 7 22.16 4.21 -10.49
C CYS A 7 22.49 3.67 -9.10
N CYS A 8 21.47 3.58 -8.25
CA CYS A 8 21.60 2.94 -6.95
C CYS A 8 21.05 1.52 -7.04
N GLU A 9 21.64 0.60 -6.29
CA GLU A 9 21.13 -0.74 -6.08
C GLU A 9 21.12 -1.05 -4.59
N CYS A 10 20.12 -1.80 -4.14
CA CYS A 10 20.08 -2.25 -2.76
C CYS A 10 21.19 -3.27 -2.50
N ARG A 11 21.80 -3.21 -1.32
CA ARG A 11 22.82 -4.16 -0.90
C ARG A 11 22.24 -5.58 -0.79
N THR A 12 23.11 -6.59 -0.86
CA THR A 12 22.74 -7.99 -0.62
C THR A 12 21.97 -8.15 0.69
N GLY A 13 20.86 -8.89 0.65
CA GLY A 13 19.94 -9.05 1.79
C GLY A 13 18.86 -7.97 1.91
N TYR A 14 18.88 -6.95 1.04
CA TYR A 14 17.86 -5.90 0.97
C TYR A 14 17.12 -5.93 -0.38
N TYR A 15 15.97 -5.28 -0.46
CA TYR A 15 15.20 -5.08 -1.70
C TYR A 15 14.59 -3.67 -1.72
N GLY A 16 14.31 -3.15 -2.92
CA GLY A 16 13.79 -1.79 -3.12
C GLY A 16 14.23 -1.21 -4.46
N ASN A 17 14.12 0.11 -4.61
CA ASN A 17 14.46 0.83 -5.84
C ASN A 17 15.93 1.32 -5.89
N GLY A 18 16.76 0.84 -4.97
CA GLY A 18 18.16 1.24 -4.80
C GLY A 18 18.37 2.50 -3.95
N LYS A 19 17.39 3.41 -3.90
CA LYS A 19 17.42 4.57 -3.00
C LYS A 19 16.81 4.24 -1.65
N GLU A 20 15.61 3.67 -1.68
CA GLU A 20 14.90 3.15 -0.52
C GLU A 20 15.05 1.63 -0.51
N CYS A 21 15.58 1.08 0.58
CA CYS A 21 15.91 -0.34 0.70
C CYS A 21 15.44 -0.89 2.04
N LEU A 22 14.70 -2.00 2.00
CA LEU A 22 14.22 -2.73 3.17
C LEU A 22 14.92 -4.08 3.28
N LYS A 23 15.14 -4.53 4.51
CA LYS A 23 15.76 -5.82 4.77
C LYS A 23 14.78 -6.94 4.45
N LYS A 24 15.23 -7.94 3.70
CA LYS A 24 14.41 -9.13 3.39
C LYS A 24 14.12 -9.89 4.68
N GLY A 25 12.89 -10.36 4.84
CA GLY A 25 12.47 -11.11 6.03
C GLY A 25 12.07 -10.25 7.23
N ASP A 26 12.21 -8.92 7.17
CA ASP A 26 11.76 -8.04 8.24
C ASP A 26 10.31 -7.58 8.01
N PRO A 27 9.44 -7.65 9.04
CA PRO A 27 8.06 -7.18 8.91
C PRO A 27 8.00 -5.67 8.75
N GLN A 28 7.01 -5.17 8.01
CA GLN A 28 6.85 -3.74 7.77
C GLN A 28 5.66 -3.18 8.55
N ARG A 29 5.87 -2.02 9.19
CA ARG A 29 4.85 -1.27 9.93
C ARG A 29 4.70 0.09 9.28
N ILE A 30 3.49 0.36 8.79
CA ILE A 30 3.17 1.61 8.11
C ILE A 30 2.06 2.29 8.90
N SER A 31 2.22 3.58 9.17
CA SER A 31 1.23 4.39 9.87
C SER A 31 0.99 5.66 9.08
N GLY A 32 -0.26 6.09 9.05
CA GLY A 32 -0.68 7.32 8.38
C GLY A 32 -2.02 7.79 8.92
N SER A 33 -2.49 8.90 8.38
CA SER A 33 -3.82 9.43 8.67
C SER A 33 -4.82 9.06 7.58
N PHE A 34 -6.07 8.89 7.97
CA PHE A 34 -7.22 8.71 7.08
C PHE A 34 -8.29 9.76 7.39
N GLU A 35 -8.85 10.37 6.35
CA GLU A 35 -9.95 11.32 6.44
C GLU A 35 -10.74 11.33 5.13
N GLY A 36 -12.00 11.73 5.17
CA GLY A 36 -12.81 11.81 3.95
C GLY A 36 -14.30 11.96 4.22
N VAL A 37 -15.09 11.83 3.15
CA VAL A 37 -16.55 11.90 3.20
C VAL A 37 -17.11 10.72 2.41
N ILE A 38 -18.00 9.93 3.03
CA ILE A 38 -18.69 8.81 2.39
C ILE A 38 -20.20 9.02 2.55
N ASN A 39 -20.95 9.03 1.44
CA ASN A 39 -22.41 9.23 1.46
C ASN A 39 -22.85 10.47 2.26
N GLY A 40 -22.07 11.56 2.19
CA GLY A 40 -22.32 12.81 2.94
C GLY A 40 -21.91 12.77 4.42
N MET A 41 -21.50 11.63 4.96
CA MET A 41 -20.97 11.50 6.31
C MET A 41 -19.47 11.77 6.35
N SER A 42 -19.07 12.75 7.16
CA SER A 42 -17.66 13.08 7.35
C SER A 42 -16.97 12.06 8.26
N ILE A 43 -15.79 11.64 7.87
CA ILE A 43 -14.84 10.89 8.68
C ILE A 43 -13.73 11.88 9.06
N PRO A 44 -13.71 12.37 10.32
CA PRO A 44 -12.62 13.21 10.80
C PRO A 44 -11.29 12.48 10.71
N ARG A 45 -10.20 13.24 10.71
CA ARG A 45 -8.85 12.70 10.73
C ARG A 45 -8.68 11.65 11.82
N THR A 46 -8.36 10.44 11.39
CA THR A 46 -8.15 9.26 12.24
C THR A 46 -6.91 8.51 11.76
N ASP A 47 -6.53 7.46 12.49
CA ASP A 47 -5.33 6.70 12.22
C ASP A 47 -5.61 5.52 11.28
N LEU A 48 -4.67 5.29 10.37
CA LEU A 48 -4.58 4.10 9.52
C LEU A 48 -3.24 3.42 9.80
N HIS A 49 -3.31 2.14 10.12
CA HIS A 49 -2.12 1.32 10.37
C HIS A 49 -2.14 0.10 9.47
N THR A 50 -0.99 -0.20 8.88
CA THR A 50 -0.78 -1.44 8.12
C THR A 50 0.39 -2.22 8.70
N PHE A 51 0.20 -3.53 8.85
CA PHE A 51 1.25 -4.47 9.19
C PHE A 51 1.43 -5.48 8.05
N ILE A 52 2.67 -5.66 7.60
CA ILE A 52 3.05 -6.62 6.56
C ILE A 52 3.87 -7.74 7.17
N THR A 53 3.46 -8.98 6.94
CA THR A 53 4.25 -10.16 7.33
C THR A 53 5.35 -10.40 6.32
N ALA A 54 6.53 -10.78 6.81
CA ALA A 54 7.69 -10.96 5.96
C ALA A 54 7.73 -12.30 5.22
N THR A 55 6.87 -13.24 5.61
CA THR A 55 6.93 -14.66 5.21
C THR A 55 5.87 -15.06 4.19
N ASP A 56 4.84 -14.25 4.00
CA ASP A 56 3.65 -14.66 3.22
C ASP A 56 2.99 -13.49 2.47
N GLY A 57 3.62 -12.31 2.47
CA GLY A 57 3.16 -11.14 1.72
C GLY A 57 1.80 -10.60 2.18
N ASN A 58 1.30 -11.07 3.33
CA ASN A 58 0.01 -10.67 3.86
C ASN A 58 0.08 -9.24 4.40
N ALA A 59 -0.90 -8.43 3.99
CA ALA A 59 -1.03 -7.04 4.40
C ALA A 59 -2.32 -6.87 5.23
N TYR A 60 -2.16 -6.50 6.49
CA TYR A 60 -3.27 -6.24 7.41
C TYR A 60 -3.40 -4.74 7.61
N THR A 61 -4.50 -4.15 7.14
CA THR A 61 -4.76 -2.71 7.31
C THR A 61 -5.94 -2.51 8.26
N ALA A 62 -5.75 -1.65 9.26
CA ALA A 62 -6.76 -1.24 10.21
C ALA A 62 -6.96 0.28 10.10
N VAL A 63 -8.23 0.71 10.08
CA VAL A 63 -8.61 2.12 10.12
C VAL A 63 -9.40 2.35 11.39
N SER A 64 -8.97 3.33 12.19
CA SER A 64 -9.54 3.62 13.50
C SER A 64 -10.80 4.50 13.38
N LYS A 65 -11.71 4.42 14.37
CA LYS A 65 -12.81 5.37 14.58
C LYS A 65 -13.73 5.60 13.36
N ILE A 66 -14.00 4.55 12.59
CA ILE A 66 -15.02 4.60 11.53
C ILE A 66 -16.41 4.72 12.18
N PRO A 67 -17.26 5.70 11.76
CA PRO A 67 -18.64 5.79 12.23
C PRO A 67 -19.39 4.48 12.00
N SER A 68 -20.22 4.07 12.97
CA SER A 68 -20.98 2.81 12.90
C SER A 68 -21.83 2.69 11.64
N ASP A 69 -22.43 3.80 11.21
CA ASP A 69 -23.30 3.88 10.04
C ASP A 69 -22.55 3.64 8.71
N LEU A 70 -21.22 3.77 8.74
CA LEU A 70 -20.35 3.53 7.60
C LEU A 70 -19.70 2.14 7.62
N GLY A 71 -19.87 1.33 8.67
CA GLY A 71 -19.20 0.04 8.82
C GLY A 71 -19.37 -0.89 7.62
N SER A 72 -20.60 -1.19 7.21
CA SER A 72 -20.87 -2.08 6.06
C SER A 72 -20.47 -1.46 4.71
N PRO A 73 -20.82 -0.19 4.38
CA PRO A 73 -20.33 0.46 3.17
C PRO A 73 -18.80 0.49 3.06
N PHE A 74 -18.09 0.63 4.17
CA PHE A 74 -16.62 0.66 4.21
C PHE A 74 -15.99 -0.63 3.69
N LEU A 75 -16.69 -1.77 3.78
CA LEU A 75 -16.21 -3.05 3.24
C LEU A 75 -16.02 -3.03 1.72
N LEU A 76 -16.69 -2.11 1.00
CA LEU A 76 -16.54 -1.95 -0.44
C LEU A 76 -15.27 -1.16 -0.81
N LEU A 77 -14.66 -0.47 0.15
CA LEU A 77 -13.46 0.35 -0.06
C LEU A 77 -12.15 -0.44 0.09
N ASN A 78 -12.13 -1.66 -0.43
CA ASN A 78 -10.93 -2.50 -0.51
C ASN A 78 -9.68 -1.78 -1.06
N PRO A 79 -9.78 -0.85 -2.04
CA PRO A 79 -8.63 -0.08 -2.49
C PRO A 79 -7.83 0.63 -1.41
N ILE A 80 -8.41 0.97 -0.26
CA ILE A 80 -7.71 1.62 0.86
C ILE A 80 -6.56 0.72 1.36
N GLY A 81 -6.82 -0.57 1.58
CA GLY A 81 -5.82 -1.52 2.08
C GLY A 81 -5.03 -2.24 0.99
N SER A 82 -5.66 -2.52 -0.17
CA SER A 82 -5.08 -3.42 -1.18
C SER A 82 -3.78 -2.93 -1.82
N ILE A 83 -3.53 -1.61 -1.79
CA ILE A 83 -2.28 -1.05 -2.30
C ILE A 83 -1.05 -1.60 -1.57
N MET A 84 -1.20 -1.92 -0.28
CA MET A 84 -0.12 -2.47 0.52
C MET A 84 0.25 -3.88 0.08
N GLY A 85 -0.75 -4.67 -0.36
CA GLY A 85 -0.52 -5.96 -0.99
C GLY A 85 0.27 -5.83 -2.30
N TRP A 86 0.00 -4.82 -3.13
CA TRP A 86 0.80 -4.57 -4.33
C TRP A 86 2.22 -4.07 -4.00
N LEU A 87 2.37 -3.18 -3.02
CA LEU A 87 3.67 -2.65 -2.60
C LEU A 87 4.60 -3.75 -2.11
N PHE A 88 4.08 -4.66 -1.29
CA PHE A 88 4.87 -5.68 -0.60
C PHE A 88 4.57 -7.10 -1.05
N ALA A 89 4.02 -7.26 -2.26
CA ALA A 89 3.79 -8.56 -2.85
C ALA A 89 5.08 -9.40 -2.82
N ASP A 90 4.94 -10.67 -2.47
CA ASP A 90 6.05 -11.61 -2.53
C ASP A 90 6.30 -12.01 -3.99
N VAL A 91 7.47 -11.64 -4.51
CA VAL A 91 7.80 -11.76 -5.93
C VAL A 91 8.62 -13.02 -6.17
N GLN A 92 8.00 -14.00 -6.82
CA GLN A 92 8.63 -15.30 -7.13
C GLN A 92 9.43 -15.31 -8.44
N SER A 93 9.13 -14.40 -9.37
CA SER A 93 9.82 -14.31 -10.66
C SER A 93 10.97 -13.30 -10.62
N SER A 94 12.10 -13.63 -11.24
CA SER A 94 13.25 -12.73 -11.39
C SER A 94 13.00 -11.54 -12.33
N THR A 95 11.92 -11.59 -13.11
CA THR A 95 11.55 -10.53 -14.07
C THR A 95 10.37 -9.68 -13.61
N ALA A 96 9.80 -9.98 -12.44
CA ALA A 96 8.72 -9.21 -11.85
C ALA A 96 9.25 -8.33 -10.71
N TYR A 97 8.51 -7.28 -10.39
CA TYR A 97 8.80 -6.36 -9.30
C TYR A 97 7.50 -6.01 -8.59
N ASN A 98 7.53 -5.94 -7.26
CA ASN A 98 6.42 -5.39 -6.49
C ASN A 98 6.47 -3.85 -6.50
N GLY A 99 5.44 -3.22 -5.96
CA GLY A 99 5.34 -1.77 -5.96
C GLY A 99 6.47 -1.08 -5.19
N PHE A 100 7.00 -1.68 -4.12
CA PHE A 100 8.10 -1.10 -3.35
C PHE A 100 9.41 -1.11 -4.14
N GLN A 101 9.70 -2.19 -4.88
CA GLN A 101 10.87 -2.26 -5.77
C GLN A 101 10.81 -1.22 -6.90
N LEU A 102 9.61 -0.87 -7.36
CA LEU A 102 9.41 0.13 -8.41
C LEU A 102 9.47 1.57 -7.86
N THR A 103 8.88 1.83 -6.69
CA THR A 103 8.60 3.19 -6.21
C THR A 103 9.42 3.60 -4.99
N GLY A 104 9.99 2.65 -4.25
CA GLY A 104 10.53 2.89 -2.91
C GLY A 104 9.47 3.32 -1.90
N GLY A 105 8.18 3.14 -2.19
CA GLY A 105 7.08 3.65 -1.37
C GLY A 105 6.80 5.15 -1.56
N LEU A 106 7.51 5.83 -2.47
CA LEU A 106 7.28 7.24 -2.79
C LEU A 106 6.45 7.35 -4.08
N PHE A 107 5.13 7.43 -3.93
CA PHE A 107 4.20 7.60 -5.05
C PHE A 107 2.88 8.21 -4.60
N ASN A 108 2.16 8.80 -5.56
CA ASN A 108 0.78 9.24 -5.38
C ASN A 108 -0.16 8.26 -6.07
N ARG A 109 -1.27 7.92 -5.41
CA ARG A 109 -2.28 7.03 -5.95
C ARG A 109 -3.66 7.65 -5.87
N THR A 110 -4.35 7.64 -6.99
CA THR A 110 -5.76 8.01 -7.11
C THR A 110 -6.52 6.80 -7.65
N VAL A 111 -7.70 6.52 -7.09
CA VAL A 111 -8.55 5.40 -7.50
C VAL A 111 -9.97 5.89 -7.62
N THR A 112 -10.62 5.57 -8.73
CA THR A 112 -12.07 5.71 -8.91
C THR A 112 -12.69 4.33 -8.81
N LEU A 113 -13.68 4.17 -7.93
CA LEU A 113 -14.39 2.92 -7.75
C LEU A 113 -15.83 3.06 -8.27
N HIS A 114 -16.22 2.12 -9.12
CA HIS A 114 -17.54 2.01 -9.72
C HIS A 114 -18.22 0.76 -9.13
N ILE A 115 -19.30 0.95 -8.37
CA ILE A 115 -20.01 -0.13 -7.67
C ILE A 115 -21.40 -0.26 -8.27
N GLY A 116 -21.68 -1.37 -8.95
CA GLY A 116 -23.02 -1.64 -9.47
C GLY A 116 -23.32 -1.08 -10.87
N ASP A 117 -22.32 -0.58 -11.61
CA ASP A 117 -22.45 -0.04 -12.98
C ASP A 117 -22.76 -1.11 -14.06
N ARG A 118 -23.44 -2.21 -13.72
CA ARG A 118 -23.92 -3.25 -14.64
C ARG A 118 -25.44 -3.27 -14.86
N TYR A 119 -26.13 -2.17 -14.57
CA TYR A 119 -27.53 -2.00 -14.94
C TYR A 119 -27.73 -0.68 -15.70
N GLN A 120 -27.26 -0.65 -16.95
CA GLN A 120 -27.85 0.15 -18.02
C GLN A 120 -28.04 -0.75 -19.24
#